data_AF-A0A0K1Q3U6-F1
#
_entry.id   AF-A0A0K1Q3U6-F1
#
_cell.length_a   1.000
_cell.length_b   1.000
_cell.length_c   1.000
_cell.angle_alpha   90.00
_cell.angle_beta   90.00
_cell.angle_gamma   90.00
#
_symmetry.space_group_name_H-M   'P 1'
#
loop_
_entity.id
_entity.type
_entity.pdbx_description
1 polymer ?
#
loop_
_entity_poly.entity_id
_entity_poly.type
_entity_poly.pdbx_seq_one_letter_code
_entity_poly.pdbx_strand_id
1 'polypeptide(L)'
;MSCATDGGLCVPEPAFVKRLCAGSFPDVGLLLMSKDAPFARMYMRGDTDGWNADGGASARARLYTDEEMLVLKRRAPATNGIVVGSGGASFLVMRWDGNCYTLDEGELSTKAPRSPRHASLPFRFYSEQTKKALLERPKILAAYQARGKECKGAMSGEVSKACERADAALSAAIVGEIRAGLTIPTPETIP
;
A
#
# COMPACT_ATOMS: atom_id res chain seq x y z
N MET A 1 -7.72 -4.50 -16.35
CA MET A 1 -8.58 -3.95 -15.27
C MET A 1 -9.28 -2.72 -15.82
N SER A 2 -10.60 -2.60 -15.59
CA SER A 2 -11.33 -1.35 -15.83
C SER A 2 -11.22 -0.43 -14.60
N CYS A 3 -11.46 0.86 -14.77
CA CYS A 3 -11.53 1.80 -13.65
C CYS A 3 -12.75 2.72 -13.78
N ALA A 4 -13.26 3.15 -12.63
CA ALA A 4 -14.23 4.22 -12.52
C ALA A 4 -13.52 5.57 -12.64
N THR A 5 -14.26 6.61 -13.03
CA THR A 5 -13.76 7.99 -13.04
C THR A 5 -14.31 8.74 -11.84
N ASP A 6 -13.43 9.26 -10.98
CA ASP A 6 -13.79 10.10 -9.83
C ASP A 6 -12.93 11.38 -9.85
N GLY A 7 -13.57 12.53 -10.09
CA GLY A 7 -12.86 13.81 -10.22
C GLY A 7 -11.81 13.82 -11.34
N GLY A 8 -12.01 13.03 -12.41
CA GLY A 8 -11.05 12.87 -13.50
C GLY A 8 -9.92 11.86 -13.22
N LEU A 9 -9.91 11.23 -12.04
CA LEU A 9 -8.97 10.18 -11.68
C LEU A 9 -9.55 8.80 -12.01
N CYS A 10 -8.71 7.93 -12.57
CA CYS A 10 -9.02 6.52 -12.76
C CYS A 10 -8.83 5.80 -11.43
N VAL A 11 -9.90 5.29 -10.83
CA VAL A 11 -9.91 4.65 -9.50
C VAL A 11 -10.63 3.29 -9.54
N PRO A 12 -10.40 2.38 -8.58
CA PRO A 12 -11.16 1.14 -8.49
C PRO A 12 -12.66 1.37 -8.28
N GLU A 13 -13.49 0.40 -8.64
CA GLU A 13 -14.96 0.50 -8.51
C GLU A 13 -15.41 0.77 -7.06
N PRO A 14 -16.33 1.71 -6.81
CA PRO A 14 -16.68 2.13 -5.44
C PRO A 14 -17.17 1.00 -4.51
N ALA A 15 -17.92 0.04 -5.05
CA ALA A 15 -18.40 -1.12 -4.28
C ALA A 15 -17.25 -2.04 -3.85
N PHE A 16 -16.23 -2.18 -4.70
CA PHE A 16 -15.01 -2.93 -4.40
C PHE A 16 -14.17 -2.18 -3.36
N VAL A 17 -13.99 -0.86 -3.51
CA VAL A 17 -13.27 0.00 -2.54
C VAL A 17 -13.87 -0.13 -1.13
N LYS A 18 -15.20 -0.13 -1.02
CA LYS A 18 -15.87 -0.26 0.28
C LYS A 18 -15.49 -1.57 1.01
N ARG A 19 -15.43 -2.69 0.28
CA ARG A 19 -15.07 -3.99 0.88
C ARG A 19 -13.56 -4.09 1.12
N LEU A 20 -12.75 -3.56 0.20
CA LEU A 20 -11.29 -3.49 0.34
C LEU A 20 -10.89 -2.80 1.63
N CYS A 21 -11.50 -1.64 1.92
CA CYS A 21 -11.15 -0.86 3.10
C CYS A 21 -11.84 -1.31 4.39
N ALA A 22 -12.73 -2.31 4.33
CA ALA A 22 -13.27 -2.96 5.52
C ALA A 22 -12.25 -3.93 6.16
N GLY A 23 -11.21 -4.34 5.42
CA GLY A 23 -10.19 -5.29 5.86
C GLY A 23 -8.76 -4.84 5.52
N SER A 24 -7.84 -5.80 5.56
CA SER A 24 -6.45 -5.65 5.12
C SER A 24 -6.16 -6.71 4.08
N PHE A 25 -5.75 -6.31 2.88
CA PHE A 25 -5.60 -7.22 1.73
C PHE A 25 -4.24 -7.03 1.04
N PRO A 26 -3.13 -7.55 1.62
CA PRO A 26 -1.78 -7.33 1.09
C PRO A 26 -1.59 -7.78 -0.37
N ASP A 27 -2.11 -8.95 -0.73
CA ASP A 27 -2.03 -9.49 -2.10
C ASP A 27 -2.74 -8.59 -3.12
N VAL A 28 -3.92 -8.07 -2.75
CA VAL A 28 -4.67 -7.10 -3.57
C VAL A 28 -3.91 -5.78 -3.67
N GLY A 29 -3.23 -5.36 -2.59
CA GLY A 29 -2.32 -4.23 -2.57
C GLY A 29 -1.27 -4.30 -3.69
N LEU A 30 -0.57 -5.43 -3.78
CA LEU A 30 0.43 -5.67 -4.82
C LEU A 30 -0.19 -5.65 -6.23
N LEU A 31 -1.40 -6.21 -6.38
CA LEU A 31 -2.08 -6.31 -7.66
C LEU A 31 -2.46 -4.92 -8.20
N LEU A 32 -3.09 -4.10 -7.37
CA LEU A 32 -3.55 -2.75 -7.76
C LEU A 32 -2.39 -1.77 -7.93
N MET A 33 -1.25 -2.01 -7.27
CA MET A 33 -0.01 -1.22 -7.41
C MET A 33 0.91 -1.72 -8.53
N SER A 34 0.52 -2.75 -9.29
CA SER A 34 1.30 -3.26 -10.41
C SER A 34 1.48 -2.21 -11.51
N LYS A 35 2.57 -2.33 -12.28
CA LYS A 35 2.97 -1.35 -13.31
C LYS A 35 1.84 -1.04 -14.32
N ASP A 36 1.09 -2.07 -14.71
CA ASP A 36 0.06 -1.97 -15.74
C ASP A 36 -1.33 -1.65 -15.17
N ALA A 37 -1.44 -1.50 -13.85
CA ALA A 37 -2.69 -1.08 -13.22
C ALA A 37 -2.96 0.41 -13.55
N PRO A 38 -4.15 0.75 -14.06
CA PRO A 38 -4.43 2.08 -14.58
C PRO A 38 -4.74 3.12 -13.49
N PHE A 39 -4.76 2.70 -12.23
CA PHE A 39 -5.24 3.51 -11.13
C PHE A 39 -4.32 4.67 -10.80
N ALA A 40 -4.93 5.80 -10.45
CA ALA A 40 -4.23 7.01 -10.07
C ALA A 40 -3.36 6.78 -8.82
N ARG A 41 -2.15 7.33 -8.87
CA ARG A 41 -1.19 7.31 -7.75
C ARG A 41 -0.92 8.72 -7.29
N MET A 42 -0.75 8.87 -5.98
CA MET A 42 -0.30 10.10 -5.34
C MET A 42 0.79 9.79 -4.33
N TYR A 43 1.47 10.84 -3.88
CA TYR A 43 2.65 10.72 -3.04
C TYR A 43 2.51 11.60 -1.80
N MET A 44 2.94 11.09 -0.65
CA MET A 44 2.93 11.85 0.59
C MET A 44 3.82 13.08 0.49
N ARG A 45 3.31 14.26 0.87
CA ARG A 45 4.08 15.51 0.93
C ARG A 45 4.89 15.68 2.20
N GLY A 46 4.46 15.02 3.28
CA GLY A 46 4.99 15.17 4.62
C GLY A 46 4.70 13.94 5.47
N ASP A 47 5.36 13.86 6.60
CA ASP A 47 5.14 12.77 7.56
C ASP A 47 3.88 13.07 8.41
N THR A 48 2.93 12.14 8.43
CA THR A 48 1.66 12.27 9.15
C THR A 48 1.25 10.94 9.77
N ASP A 49 0.35 10.97 10.76
CA ASP A 49 -0.26 9.75 11.28
C ASP A 49 -1.50 9.43 10.45
N GLY A 50 -1.51 8.26 9.83
CA GLY A 50 -2.62 7.81 9.00
C GLY A 50 -3.64 7.00 9.80
N TRP A 51 -4.92 7.21 9.48
CA TRP A 51 -6.03 6.36 9.91
C TRP A 51 -7.08 6.24 8.80
N ASN A 52 -7.92 5.22 8.84
CA ASN A 52 -9.07 5.08 7.93
C ASN A 52 -10.31 5.73 8.55
N ALA A 53 -10.77 6.86 8.01
CA ALA A 53 -11.94 7.57 8.52
C ALA A 53 -13.28 6.94 8.11
N ASP A 54 -13.29 5.98 7.18
CA ASP A 54 -14.51 5.30 6.74
C ASP A 54 -14.82 4.04 7.58
N GLY A 55 -14.01 3.76 8.61
CA GLY A 55 -14.09 2.54 9.41
C GLY A 55 -13.46 1.32 8.72
N GLY A 56 -13.43 0.17 9.41
CA GLY A 56 -12.79 -1.06 8.94
C GLY A 56 -11.62 -1.49 9.81
N ALA A 57 -10.69 -2.28 9.26
CA ALA A 57 -9.48 -2.70 9.98
C ALA A 57 -8.70 -1.46 10.46
N SER A 58 -8.51 -1.35 11.77
CA SER A 58 -7.84 -0.24 12.44
C SER A 58 -6.33 -0.26 12.19
N ALA A 59 -5.89 0.11 10.99
CA ALA A 59 -4.47 0.35 10.72
C ALA A 59 -4.16 1.81 11.05
N ARG A 60 -3.69 2.07 12.28
CA ARG A 60 -2.94 3.30 12.56
C ARG A 60 -1.50 3.07 12.13
N ALA A 61 -0.96 3.95 11.31
CA ALA A 61 0.43 3.87 10.88
C ALA A 61 1.01 5.26 10.68
N ARG A 62 2.30 5.42 10.97
CA ARG A 62 3.04 6.59 10.50
C ARG A 62 3.21 6.46 8.99
N LEU A 63 2.80 7.50 8.28
CA LEU A 63 2.98 7.65 6.84
C LEU A 63 4.14 8.61 6.64
N TYR A 64 5.07 8.26 5.75
CA TYR A 64 6.24 9.07 5.52
C TYR A 64 6.18 9.80 4.17
N THR A 65 6.83 10.96 4.14
CA THR A 65 7.07 11.75 2.93
C THR A 65 7.59 10.88 1.78
N ASP A 66 7.14 11.17 0.56
CA ASP A 66 7.44 10.44 -0.69
C ASP A 66 6.89 9.01 -0.77
N GLU A 67 6.12 8.53 0.22
CA GLU A 67 5.42 7.25 0.08
C GLU A 67 4.38 7.30 -1.05
N GLU A 68 4.43 6.29 -1.91
CA GLU A 68 3.46 6.08 -2.98
C GLU A 68 2.16 5.46 -2.43
N MET A 69 1.05 6.09 -2.82
CA MET A 69 -0.31 5.75 -2.42
C MET A 69 -1.16 5.54 -3.67
N LEU A 70 -2.04 4.54 -3.64
CA LEU A 70 -3.06 4.34 -4.67
C LEU A 70 -4.30 5.15 -4.27
N VAL A 71 -4.82 5.98 -5.17
CA VAL A 71 -6.06 6.71 -4.90
C VAL A 71 -7.25 5.78 -5.10
N LEU A 72 -8.09 5.64 -4.07
CA LEU A 72 -9.28 4.78 -4.10
C LEU A 72 -10.56 5.55 -4.36
N LYS A 73 -10.70 6.75 -3.78
CA LYS A 73 -11.78 7.69 -4.07
C LYS A 73 -11.46 9.09 -3.56
N ARG A 74 -12.07 10.10 -4.18
CA ARG A 74 -12.18 11.44 -3.63
C ARG A 74 -13.33 11.47 -2.64
N ARG A 75 -13.12 12.12 -1.49
CA ARG A 75 -14.12 12.34 -0.46
C ARG A 75 -14.56 13.79 -0.53
N ALA A 76 -15.86 14.00 -0.70
CA ALA A 76 -16.45 15.32 -0.55
C ALA A 76 -16.30 15.77 0.93
N PRO A 77 -16.14 17.08 1.19
CA PRO A 77 -16.21 17.62 2.54
C PRO A 77 -17.52 17.19 3.21
N ALA A 78 -17.48 16.87 4.50
CA ALA A 78 -18.68 16.54 5.25
C ALA A 78 -19.61 17.77 5.30
N THR A 79 -20.81 17.67 4.73
CA THR A 79 -21.73 18.80 4.61
C THR A 79 -22.32 19.27 5.94
N ASN A 80 -22.25 18.46 7.01
CA ASN A 80 -22.86 18.72 8.33
C ASN A 80 -22.08 18.10 9.52
N GLY A 81 -20.74 18.15 9.51
CA GLY A 81 -19.92 17.56 10.57
C GLY A 81 -18.71 18.42 10.96
N ILE A 82 -18.10 18.14 12.11
CA ILE A 82 -16.81 18.73 12.49
C ILE A 82 -15.77 18.34 11.43
N VAL A 83 -15.29 19.33 10.69
CA VAL A 83 -14.18 19.17 9.75
C VAL A 83 -12.90 19.05 10.56
N VAL A 84 -12.34 17.84 10.64
CA VAL A 84 -10.96 17.64 11.09
C VAL A 84 -10.09 17.68 9.85
N GLY A 85 -9.45 18.82 9.58
CA GLY A 85 -8.64 19.02 8.38
C GLY A 85 -8.78 20.43 7.79
N SER A 86 -8.23 20.63 6.59
CA SER A 86 -8.15 21.94 5.91
C SER A 86 -9.45 22.45 5.28
N GLY A 87 -10.57 21.72 5.39
CA GLY A 87 -11.84 22.07 4.72
C GLY A 87 -11.83 21.86 3.20
N GLY A 88 -10.73 21.34 2.63
CA GLY A 88 -10.62 20.92 1.24
C GLY A 88 -11.15 19.51 0.98
N ALA A 89 -10.90 18.98 -0.23
CA ALA A 89 -11.18 17.58 -0.50
C ALA A 89 -10.26 16.68 0.34
N SER A 90 -10.75 15.50 0.74
CA SER A 90 -9.91 14.43 1.26
C SER A 90 -9.93 13.25 0.29
N PHE A 91 -9.01 12.32 0.45
CA PHE A 91 -8.89 11.12 -0.36
C PHE A 91 -8.89 9.91 0.54
N LEU A 92 -9.57 8.85 0.11
CA LEU A 92 -9.29 7.51 0.60
C LEU A 92 -8.21 6.93 -0.30
N VAL A 93 -7.13 6.46 0.30
CA VAL A 93 -5.99 5.89 -0.39
C VAL A 93 -5.64 4.52 0.15
N MET A 94 -4.87 3.74 -0.60
CA MET A 94 -4.30 2.46 -0.17
C MET A 94 -2.77 2.51 -0.22
N ARG A 95 -2.13 1.91 0.78
CA ARG A 95 -0.69 1.65 0.77
C ARG A 95 -0.34 0.33 0.08
N TRP A 96 0.94 0.17 -0.23
CA TRP A 96 1.51 -1.08 -0.73
C TRP A 96 1.25 -2.29 0.19
N ASP A 97 1.04 -2.08 1.49
CA ASP A 97 0.71 -3.12 2.47
C ASP A 97 -0.76 -3.60 2.42
N GLY A 98 -1.60 -3.00 1.56
CA GLY A 98 -3.00 -3.38 1.39
C GLY A 98 -3.95 -2.76 2.42
N ASN A 99 -3.51 -1.78 3.21
CA ASN A 99 -4.36 -1.05 4.16
C ASN A 99 -4.79 0.30 3.58
N CYS A 100 -5.99 0.75 3.97
CA CYS A 100 -6.55 2.02 3.55
C CYS A 100 -6.35 3.13 4.58
N TYR A 101 -6.21 4.36 4.10
CA TYR A 101 -6.00 5.56 4.90
C TYR A 101 -6.77 6.73 4.31
N THR A 102 -7.21 7.65 5.16
CA THR A 102 -7.80 8.92 4.76
C THR A 102 -6.77 10.02 4.92
N LEU A 103 -6.62 10.83 3.88
CA LEU A 103 -5.66 11.94 3.82
C LEU A 103 -6.33 13.18 3.25
N ASP A 104 -5.94 14.35 3.72
CA ASP A 104 -6.35 15.62 3.13
C ASP A 104 -5.61 15.84 1.79
N GLU A 105 -6.23 16.60 0.88
CA GLU A 105 -5.60 16.99 -0.40
C GLU A 105 -4.24 17.67 -0.19
N GLY A 106 -4.10 18.46 0.88
CA GLY A 106 -2.84 19.12 1.25
C GLY A 106 -1.72 18.18 1.72
N GLU A 107 -2.02 16.91 2.02
CA GLU A 107 -1.03 15.90 2.43
C GLU A 107 -0.49 15.11 1.23
N LEU A 108 -1.10 15.25 0.05
CA LEU A 108 -0.81 14.48 -1.15
C LEU A 108 -0.27 15.34 -2.31
N SER A 109 0.56 14.72 -3.13
CA SER A 109 1.12 15.31 -4.36
C SER A 109 0.89 14.36 -5.52
N THR A 110 0.47 14.91 -6.66
CA THR A 110 0.43 14.18 -7.94
C THR A 110 1.79 14.12 -8.63
N LYS A 111 2.75 14.96 -8.19
CA LYS A 111 4.12 14.95 -8.71
C LYS A 111 4.89 13.79 -8.07
N ALA A 112 5.32 12.85 -8.91
CA ALA A 112 6.12 11.72 -8.47
C ALA A 112 7.54 12.16 -8.01
N PRO A 113 8.01 11.68 -6.86
CA PRO A 113 9.40 11.83 -6.45
C PRO A 113 10.31 10.94 -7.32
N ARG A 114 11.61 11.23 -7.34
CA ARG A 114 12.60 10.46 -8.13
C ARG A 114 12.65 8.99 -7.72
N SER A 115 12.43 8.71 -6.45
CA SER A 115 12.42 7.36 -5.88
C SER A 115 11.30 7.24 -4.85
N PRO A 116 10.06 6.94 -5.28
CA PRO A 116 8.94 6.86 -4.36
C PRO A 116 9.14 5.76 -3.32
N ARG A 117 8.91 6.12 -2.05
CA ARG A 117 8.94 5.19 -0.93
C ARG A 117 7.71 4.29 -0.96
N HIS A 118 7.73 3.27 -0.13
CA HIS A 118 6.63 2.34 0.04
C HIS A 118 6.52 1.95 1.52
N ALA A 119 5.35 1.47 1.91
CA ALA A 119 5.12 0.87 3.21
C ALA A 119 6.03 -0.37 3.41
N SER A 120 6.27 -0.74 4.68
CA SER A 120 6.82 -2.07 4.96
C SER A 120 5.84 -3.13 4.45
N LEU A 121 6.37 -4.21 3.86
CA LEU A 121 5.59 -5.31 3.32
C LEU A 121 5.83 -6.57 4.15
N PRO A 122 4.98 -6.86 5.15
CA PRO A 122 5.20 -8.02 6.00
C PRO A 122 4.90 -9.30 5.22
N PHE A 123 5.96 -9.88 4.64
CA PHE A 123 5.89 -11.01 3.69
C PHE A 123 5.06 -12.20 4.19
N ARG A 124 5.00 -12.40 5.51
CA ARG A 124 4.19 -13.45 6.15
C ARG A 124 2.70 -13.38 5.84
N PHE A 125 2.17 -12.18 5.57
CA PHE A 125 0.74 -11.96 5.36
C PHE A 125 0.27 -12.20 3.93
N TYR A 126 1.20 -12.45 3.00
CA TYR A 126 0.82 -12.87 1.64
C TYR A 126 0.29 -14.31 1.63
N SER A 127 -0.58 -14.62 0.67
CA SER A 127 -0.99 -16.00 0.39
C SER A 127 0.21 -16.86 -0.03
N GLU A 128 0.11 -18.19 0.13
CA GLU A 128 1.17 -19.10 -0.29
C GLU A 128 1.41 -19.06 -1.80
N GLN A 129 0.35 -18.86 -2.60
CA GLN A 129 0.45 -18.69 -4.04
C GLN A 129 1.28 -17.45 -4.40
N THR A 130 0.99 -16.30 -3.78
CA THR A 130 1.75 -15.07 -3.98
C THR A 130 3.19 -15.22 -3.51
N LYS A 131 3.42 -15.81 -2.32
CA LYS A 131 4.78 -16.08 -1.83
C LYS A 131 5.57 -16.92 -2.82
N LYS A 132 4.99 -18.00 -3.33
CA LYS A 132 5.63 -18.86 -4.34
C LYS A 132 6.01 -18.07 -5.59
N ALA A 133 5.08 -17.31 -6.16
CA ALA A 133 5.33 -16.50 -7.36
C ALA A 133 6.40 -15.42 -7.14
N LEU A 134 6.41 -14.78 -5.98
CA LEU A 134 7.44 -13.80 -5.61
C LEU A 134 8.82 -14.46 -5.48
N LEU A 135 8.89 -15.64 -4.86
CA LEU A 135 10.16 -16.35 -4.62
C LEU A 135 10.74 -17.02 -5.89
N GLU A 136 9.99 -17.10 -6.99
CA GLU A 136 10.55 -17.47 -8.30
C GLU A 136 11.51 -16.40 -8.85
N ARG A 137 11.49 -15.17 -8.32
CA ARG A 137 12.39 -14.10 -8.73
C ARG A 137 13.70 -14.16 -7.94
N PRO A 138 14.87 -14.27 -8.62
CA PRO A 138 16.15 -14.42 -7.94
C PRO A 138 16.46 -13.32 -6.92
N LYS A 139 16.11 -12.06 -7.23
CA LYS A 139 16.36 -10.93 -6.31
C LYS A 139 15.51 -11.02 -5.03
N ILE A 140 14.25 -11.40 -5.17
CA ILE A 140 13.33 -11.55 -4.03
C ILE A 140 13.77 -12.76 -3.19
N LEU A 141 14.09 -13.89 -3.84
CA LEU A 141 14.58 -15.08 -3.15
C LEU A 141 15.85 -14.80 -2.35
N ALA A 142 16.82 -14.08 -2.94
CA ALA A 142 18.05 -13.70 -2.25
C ALA A 142 17.77 -12.82 -1.02
N ALA A 143 16.89 -11.81 -1.15
CA ALA A 143 16.49 -10.96 -0.04
C ALA A 143 15.74 -11.75 1.06
N TYR A 144 14.87 -12.69 0.67
CA TYR A 144 14.14 -13.55 1.59
C TYR A 144 15.08 -14.48 2.39
N GLN A 145 16.06 -15.09 1.73
CA GLN A 145 17.06 -15.93 2.40
C GLN A 145 17.95 -15.11 3.33
N ALA A 146 18.35 -13.90 2.94
CA ALA A 146 19.12 -13.00 3.79
C ALA A 146 18.33 -12.62 5.06
N ARG A 147 17.06 -12.25 4.90
CA ARG A 147 16.14 -12.03 6.02
C ARG A 147 16.06 -13.24 6.95
N GLY A 148 15.92 -14.45 6.42
CA GLY A 148 15.86 -15.67 7.22
C GLY A 148 17.09 -15.86 8.13
N LYS A 149 18.29 -15.52 7.63
CA LYS A 149 19.55 -15.60 8.38
C LYS A 149 19.61 -14.55 9.51
N GLU A 150 19.24 -13.31 9.21
CA GLU A 150 19.32 -12.20 10.17
C GLU A 150 18.23 -12.27 11.25
N CYS A 151 17.01 -12.63 10.86
CA CYS A 151 15.87 -12.66 11.75
C CYS A 151 15.75 -13.97 12.55
N LYS A 152 16.50 -15.04 12.19
CA LYS A 152 16.46 -16.37 12.84
C LYS A 152 15.04 -16.92 13.06
N GLY A 153 14.12 -16.64 12.14
CA GLY A 153 12.72 -17.05 12.24
C GLY A 153 11.82 -16.14 13.09
N ALA A 154 12.33 -15.03 13.63
CA ALA A 154 11.50 -14.02 14.26
C ALA A 154 10.50 -13.44 13.25
N MET A 155 9.23 -13.56 13.61
CA MET A 155 8.11 -13.03 12.82
C MET A 155 7.50 -11.78 13.47
N SER A 156 7.68 -11.56 14.78
CA SER A 156 7.12 -10.42 15.54
C SER A 156 7.97 -10.11 16.77
N GLY A 157 7.85 -8.89 17.30
CA GLY A 157 8.52 -8.44 18.53
C GLY A 157 9.71 -7.53 18.24
N GLU A 158 10.46 -7.21 19.29
CA GLU A 158 11.71 -6.45 19.20
C GLU A 158 12.76 -7.32 18.49
N VAL A 159 12.99 -7.02 17.21
CA VAL A 159 14.01 -7.71 16.40
C VAL A 159 15.28 -6.87 16.33
N SER A 160 16.39 -7.49 15.95
CA SER A 160 17.64 -6.75 15.75
C SER A 160 17.48 -5.73 14.61
N LYS A 161 18.22 -4.61 14.68
CA LYS A 161 18.30 -3.65 13.56
C LYS A 161 18.72 -4.31 12.23
N ALA A 162 19.47 -5.40 12.29
CA ALA A 162 19.84 -6.18 11.12
C ALA A 162 18.63 -6.87 10.48
N CYS A 163 17.75 -7.46 11.30
CA CYS A 163 16.49 -8.03 10.84
C CYS A 163 15.56 -6.96 10.24
N GLU A 164 15.40 -5.80 10.88
CA GLU A 164 14.58 -4.70 10.33
C GLU A 164 15.08 -4.25 8.95
N ARG A 165 16.40 -4.13 8.78
CA ARG A 165 17.02 -3.80 7.49
C ARG A 165 16.78 -4.89 6.46
N ALA A 166 16.81 -6.16 6.86
CA ALA A 166 16.54 -7.27 5.96
C ALA A 166 15.06 -7.34 5.56
N ASP A 167 14.13 -7.03 6.45
CA ASP A 167 12.70 -6.86 6.15
C ASP A 167 12.46 -5.72 5.15
N ALA A 168 13.12 -4.58 5.37
CA ALA A 168 13.05 -3.44 4.46
C ALA A 168 13.64 -3.78 3.07
N ALA A 169 14.76 -4.52 3.03
CA ALA A 169 15.38 -4.97 1.78
C ALA A 169 14.48 -5.95 1.01
N LEU A 170 13.82 -6.89 1.71
CA LEU A 170 12.84 -7.78 1.09
C LEU A 170 11.66 -7.00 0.51
N SER A 171 11.11 -6.05 1.28
CA SER A 171 10.03 -5.18 0.82
C SER A 171 10.44 -4.39 -0.44
N ALA A 172 11.63 -3.81 -0.44
CA ALA A 172 12.16 -3.06 -1.58
C ALA A 172 12.38 -3.94 -2.81
N ALA A 173 12.84 -5.19 -2.64
CA ALA A 173 13.01 -6.14 -3.74
C ALA A 173 11.65 -6.50 -4.37
N ILE A 174 10.62 -6.73 -3.56
CA ILE A 174 9.25 -7.00 -4.05
C ILE A 174 8.72 -5.81 -4.85
N VAL A 175 8.72 -4.60 -4.25
CA VAL A 175 8.23 -3.39 -4.93
C VAL A 175 9.01 -3.11 -6.21
N GLY A 176 10.33 -3.31 -6.20
CA GLY A 176 11.19 -3.14 -7.36
C GLY A 176 10.79 -4.06 -8.53
N GLU A 177 10.55 -5.34 -8.27
CA GLU A 177 10.14 -6.29 -9.31
C GLU A 177 8.70 -6.01 -9.80
N ILE A 178 7.76 -5.64 -8.91
CA ILE A 178 6.39 -5.26 -9.30
C ILE A 178 6.40 -4.00 -10.19
N ARG A 179 7.20 -2.98 -9.83
CA ARG A 179 7.41 -1.79 -10.66
C ARG A 179 8.11 -2.11 -11.98
N ALA A 180 8.95 -3.15 -12.02
CA ALA A 180 9.59 -3.62 -13.25
C ALA A 180 8.64 -4.40 -14.19
N GLY A 181 7.44 -4.76 -13.71
CA GLY A 181 6.43 -5.49 -14.50
C GLY A 181 6.25 -6.94 -14.08
N LEU A 182 6.67 -7.34 -12.88
CA LEU A 182 6.31 -8.64 -12.32
C LEU A 182 4.79 -8.76 -12.19
N THR A 183 4.21 -9.71 -12.92
CA THR A 183 2.82 -10.13 -12.71
C THR A 183 2.74 -11.05 -11.51
N ILE A 184 1.82 -10.77 -10.61
CA ILE A 184 1.47 -11.65 -9.49
C ILE A 184 0.22 -12.46 -9.83
N PRO A 185 0.05 -13.65 -9.24
CA PRO A 185 -1.19 -14.39 -9.36
C PRO A 185 -2.38 -13.57 -8.88
N THR A 186 -3.57 -13.87 -9.40
CA THR A 186 -4.81 -13.31 -8.86
C THR A 186 -4.95 -13.74 -7.40
N PRO A 187 -5.16 -12.80 -6.45
CA PRO A 187 -5.32 -13.13 -5.05
C PRO A 187 -6.45 -14.12 -4.80
N GLU A 188 -6.21 -15.12 -3.93
CA GLU A 188 -7.23 -16.09 -3.52
C GLU A 188 -8.38 -15.42 -2.77
N THR A 189 -8.08 -14.35 -2.02
CA THR A 189 -9.05 -13.55 -1.29
C THR A 189 -9.18 -12.18 -1.97
N ILE A 190 -10.37 -11.93 -2.52
CA ILE A 190 -10.76 -10.64 -3.08
C ILE A 190 -11.88 -10.05 -2.19
N PRO A 191 -11.84 -8.76 -1.86
CA PRO A 191 -12.86 -8.10 -1.05
C PRO A 191 -14.30 -8.17 -1.59
#